data_AF-A0A2I1K5Y2-F1
#
_entry.id   AF-A0A2I1K5Y2-F1
#
_cell.length_a   1.000
_cell.length_b   1.000
_cell.length_c   1.000
_cell.angle_alpha   90.00
_cell.angle_beta   90.00
_cell.angle_gamma   90.00
#
_symmetry.space_group_name_H-M   'P 1'
#
loop_
_entity.id
_entity.type
_entity.pdbx_description
1 polymer ?
#
loop_
_entity_poly.entity_id
_entity_poly.type
_entity_poly.pdbx_seq_one_letter_code
_entity_poly.pdbx_strand_id
1 'polypeptide(L)'
;MSDAQLECALERMRKAIAGKPLHFSTFEWFTALAWMIFEEEACDIVVLEVGLGGRLDATNLVNSPLLTIVTKIAYDHQNYLGNTLSAIAHEKAGIVKYCVPLVIYPEPEEAVAVLTQTAYRMNAPLRQVDLTQ
;
A
#
# COMPACT_ATOMS: atom_id res chain seq x y z
N MET A 1 -9.53 8.51 18.34
CA MET A 1 -10.03 7.16 18.65
C MET A 1 -9.95 6.94 20.15
N SER A 2 -11.05 6.60 20.80
CA SER A 2 -11.07 6.14 22.18
C SER A 2 -10.87 4.62 22.25
N ASP A 3 -10.41 4.11 23.39
CA ASP A 3 -10.26 2.66 23.62
C ASP A 3 -11.58 1.91 23.38
N ALA A 4 -12.71 2.52 23.72
CA ALA A 4 -14.04 1.96 23.48
C ALA A 4 -14.36 1.76 21.98
N GLN A 5 -13.91 2.67 21.11
CA GLN A 5 -14.11 2.52 19.65
C GLN A 5 -13.29 1.33 19.12
N LEU A 6 -12.05 1.19 19.60
CA LEU A 6 -11.20 0.06 19.21
C LEU A 6 -11.78 -1.28 19.68
N GLU A 7 -12.28 -1.35 20.91
CA GLU A 7 -12.94 -2.54 21.45
C GLU A 7 -14.18 -2.93 20.63
N CYS A 8 -15.01 -1.94 20.25
CA CYS A 8 -16.18 -2.18 19.40
C CYS A 8 -15.79 -2.75 18.02
N ALA A 9 -14.78 -2.16 17.37
CA ALA A 9 -14.28 -2.64 16.09
C ALA A 9 -13.72 -4.08 16.19
N LEU A 10 -12.97 -4.38 17.26
CA LEU A 10 -12.45 -5.71 17.55
C LEU A 10 -13.57 -6.75 17.71
N GLU A 11 -14.62 -6.41 18.46
CA GLU A 11 -15.77 -7.31 18.62
C GLU A 11 -16.50 -7.58 17.31
N ARG A 12 -16.76 -6.53 16.51
CA ARG A 12 -17.37 -6.65 15.19
C ARG A 12 -16.54 -7.57 14.29
N MET A 13 -15.23 -7.39 14.26
CA MET A 13 -14.33 -8.21 13.44
C MET A 13 -14.31 -9.68 13.91
N ARG A 14 -14.21 -9.93 15.23
CA ARG A 14 -14.29 -11.28 15.81
C ARG A 14 -15.58 -11.99 15.41
N LYS A 15 -16.73 -11.30 15.44
CA LYS A 15 -18.02 -11.84 15.00
C LYS A 15 -18.02 -12.16 13.50
N ALA A 16 -17.45 -11.28 12.66
CA ALA A 16 -17.41 -11.46 11.20
C ALA A 16 -16.59 -12.68 10.75
N ILE A 17 -15.59 -13.09 11.54
CA ILE A 17 -14.72 -14.23 11.26
C ILE A 17 -15.08 -15.50 12.04
N ALA A 18 -16.01 -15.43 12.99
CA ALA A 18 -16.37 -16.55 13.85
C ALA A 18 -16.78 -17.79 13.03
N GLY A 19 -16.20 -18.94 13.36
CA GLY A 19 -16.47 -20.21 12.68
C GLY A 19 -15.82 -20.35 11.29
N LYS A 20 -15.04 -19.37 10.84
CA LYS A 20 -14.27 -19.48 9.60
C LYS A 20 -12.84 -19.97 9.91
N PRO A 21 -12.29 -20.92 9.13
CA PRO A 21 -10.92 -21.41 9.31
C PRO A 21 -9.92 -20.42 8.70
N LEU A 22 -9.91 -19.18 9.20
CA LEU A 22 -9.04 -18.10 8.70
C LEU A 22 -7.95 -17.81 9.71
N HIS A 23 -6.71 -17.69 9.22
CA HIS A 23 -5.57 -17.22 9.98
C HIS A 23 -5.06 -15.93 9.36
N PHE A 24 -4.95 -14.88 10.17
CA PHE A 24 -4.44 -13.57 9.77
C PHE A 24 -3.18 -13.26 10.57
N SER A 25 -2.22 -12.63 9.92
CA SER A 25 -1.11 -11.96 10.57
C SER A 25 -1.59 -10.77 11.42
N THR A 26 -0.76 -10.34 12.37
CA THR A 26 -1.04 -9.14 13.18
C THR A 26 -1.25 -7.90 12.31
N PHE A 27 -0.52 -7.77 11.20
CA PHE A 27 -0.65 -6.63 10.30
C PHE A 27 -1.97 -6.64 9.53
N GLU A 28 -2.43 -7.80 9.06
CA GLU A 28 -3.76 -7.94 8.44
C GLU A 28 -4.88 -7.61 9.43
N TRP A 29 -4.73 -8.00 10.70
CA TRP A 29 -5.66 -7.61 11.76
C TRP A 29 -5.76 -6.11 11.94
N PHE A 30 -4.62 -5.42 12.10
CA PHE A 30 -4.62 -3.97 12.26
C PHE A 30 -5.12 -3.24 11.02
N THR A 31 -4.77 -3.73 9.83
CA THR A 31 -5.25 -3.15 8.57
C THR A 31 -6.77 -3.24 8.50
N ALA A 32 -7.37 -4.40 8.78
CA ALA A 32 -8.82 -4.58 8.79
C ALA A 32 -9.53 -3.68 9.82
N LEU A 33 -8.95 -3.52 11.02
CA LEU A 33 -9.48 -2.59 12.02
C LEU A 33 -9.42 -1.13 11.55
N ALA A 34 -8.31 -0.73 10.93
CA ALA A 34 -8.17 0.61 10.38
C ALA A 34 -9.25 0.92 9.34
N TRP A 35 -9.54 -0.02 8.42
CA TRP A 35 -10.64 0.10 7.46
C TRP A 35 -11.99 0.38 8.12
N MET A 36 -12.32 -0.38 9.17
CA MET A 36 -13.59 -0.22 9.89
C MET A 36 -13.67 1.14 10.59
N ILE A 37 -12.56 1.61 11.16
CA ILE A 37 -12.49 2.92 11.81
C ILE A 37 -12.64 4.04 10.78
N PHE A 38 -11.98 3.96 9.62
CA PHE A 38 -12.10 4.98 8.57
C PHE A 38 -13.53 5.09 8.02
N GLU A 39 -14.24 3.95 7.93
CA GLU A 39 -15.66 3.92 7.59
C GLU A 39 -16.52 4.59 8.67
N GLU A 40 -16.31 4.24 9.94
CA GLU A 40 -17.07 4.80 11.08
C GLU A 40 -16.86 6.32 11.25
N GLU A 41 -15.63 6.79 11.06
CA GLU A 41 -15.27 8.22 11.14
C GLU A 41 -15.64 8.99 9.86
N ALA A 42 -16.18 8.30 8.84
CA ALA A 42 -16.59 8.89 7.56
C ALA A 42 -15.50 9.77 6.92
N CYS A 43 -14.26 9.28 6.88
CA CYS A 43 -13.13 10.06 6.37
C CYS A 43 -13.31 10.44 4.90
N ASP A 44 -13.11 11.73 4.57
CA ASP A 44 -13.13 12.21 3.18
C ASP A 44 -11.93 11.69 2.36
N ILE A 45 -10.76 11.63 3.00
CA ILE A 45 -9.49 11.17 2.41
C ILE A 45 -8.76 10.31 3.44
N VAL A 46 -8.18 9.20 2.98
CA VAL A 46 -7.29 8.36 3.77
C VAL A 46 -5.93 8.29 3.09
N VAL A 47 -4.87 8.58 3.85
CA VAL A 47 -3.49 8.32 3.45
C VAL A 47 -3.09 6.97 4.01
N LEU A 48 -2.88 5.99 3.13
CA LEU A 48 -2.54 4.62 3.50
C LEU A 48 -1.07 4.36 3.24
N GLU A 49 -0.30 4.13 4.31
CA GLU A 49 1.07 3.68 4.24
C GLU A 49 1.11 2.16 4.07
N VAL A 50 1.88 1.70 3.08
CA VAL A 50 2.12 0.28 2.82
C VAL A 50 3.01 -0.29 3.92
N GLY A 51 2.67 -1.46 4.46
CA GLY A 51 3.48 -2.11 5.50
C GLY A 51 4.81 -2.65 4.98
N LEU A 52 4.76 -3.50 3.95
CA LEU A 52 5.95 -4.07 3.32
C LEU A 52 5.77 -4.31 1.81
N GLY A 53 6.71 -3.77 1.03
CA GLY A 53 6.69 -3.93 -0.42
C GLY A 53 5.53 -3.16 -1.06
N GLY A 54 4.44 -3.83 -1.39
CA GLY A 54 3.25 -3.23 -2.00
C GLY A 54 2.33 -4.23 -2.65
N ARG A 55 2.85 -5.03 -3.59
CA ARG A 55 2.07 -5.99 -4.39
C ARG A 55 1.17 -6.92 -3.56
N LEU A 56 1.72 -7.48 -2.48
CA LEU A 56 1.04 -8.45 -1.62
C LEU A 56 0.74 -7.88 -0.22
N ASP A 57 0.83 -6.57 -0.06
CA ASP A 57 0.58 -5.93 1.23
C ASP A 57 -0.92 -5.89 1.55
N ALA A 58 -1.27 -6.04 2.82
CA ALA A 58 -2.67 -6.04 3.27
C ALA A 58 -3.42 -4.74 2.95
N THR A 59 -2.69 -3.63 2.76
CA THR A 59 -3.27 -2.34 2.37
C THR A 59 -3.64 -2.26 0.88
N ASN A 60 -3.10 -3.16 0.03
CA ASN A 60 -3.26 -3.11 -1.43
C ASN A 60 -4.63 -3.61 -1.94
N LEU A 61 -5.68 -3.47 -1.13
CA LEU A 61 -7.06 -3.86 -1.45
C LEU A 61 -7.84 -2.75 -2.17
N VAL A 62 -7.30 -1.52 -2.23
CA VAL A 62 -7.95 -0.40 -2.92
C VAL A 62 -7.80 -0.54 -4.43
N ASN A 63 -8.89 -0.79 -5.14
CA ASN A 63 -8.87 -0.95 -6.60
C ASN A 63 -8.70 0.37 -7.35
N SER A 64 -9.19 1.47 -6.79
CA SER A 64 -9.20 2.79 -7.44
C SER A 64 -8.83 3.91 -6.47
N PRO A 65 -7.58 3.95 -5.97
CA PRO A 65 -7.11 5.08 -5.18
C PRO A 65 -7.04 6.34 -6.05
N LEU A 66 -7.13 7.51 -5.42
CA LEU A 66 -7.00 8.79 -6.13
C LEU A 66 -5.59 9.00 -6.70
N LEU A 67 -4.59 8.47 -6.02
CA LEU A 67 -3.17 8.65 -6.29
C LEU A 67 -2.40 7.48 -5.68
N THR A 68 -1.35 7.03 -6.37
CA THR A 68 -0.36 6.11 -5.81
C THR A 68 1.00 6.81 -5.75
N ILE A 69 1.76 6.54 -4.68
CA ILE A 69 3.05 7.19 -4.44
C ILE A 69 4.08 6.11 -4.11
N VAL A 70 5.18 6.09 -4.87
CA VAL A 70 6.36 5.29 -4.52
C VAL A 70 7.44 6.25 -4.04
N THR A 71 7.68 6.23 -2.74
CA THR A 71 8.75 7.01 -2.09
C THR A 71 10.10 6.33 -2.31
N LYS A 72 11.12 6.73 -1.53
CA LYS A 72 12.49 6.29 -1.73
C LYS A 72 12.62 4.76 -1.73
N ILE A 73 13.28 4.21 -2.74
CA ILE A 73 13.63 2.79 -2.84
C ILE A 73 15.04 2.60 -2.30
N ALA A 74 15.18 1.71 -1.33
CA ALA A 74 16.45 1.37 -0.71
C ALA A 74 16.62 -0.15 -0.69
N TYR A 75 17.79 -0.62 -0.25
CA TYR A 75 18.01 -2.03 0.04
C TYR A 75 17.40 -2.40 1.39
N ASP A 76 16.08 -2.25 1.51
CA ASP A 76 15.29 -2.61 2.69
C ASP A 76 14.67 -4.01 2.52
N HIS A 77 14.63 -4.79 3.59
CA HIS A 77 13.91 -6.07 3.64
C HIS A 77 14.24 -7.05 2.49
N GLN A 78 15.51 -7.13 2.09
CA GLN A 78 15.97 -7.91 0.93
C GLN A 78 15.58 -9.39 0.97
N ASN A 79 15.48 -9.97 2.18
CA ASN A 79 15.01 -11.35 2.39
C ASN A 79 13.57 -11.58 1.88
N TYR A 80 12.78 -10.52 1.73
CA TYR A 80 11.39 -10.58 1.27
C TYR A 80 11.20 -9.94 -0.11
N LEU A 81 11.90 -8.84 -0.38
CA LEU A 81 11.67 -8.01 -1.57
C LEU A 81 12.68 -8.26 -2.71
N GLY A 82 13.73 -9.04 -2.45
CA GLY A 82 14.79 -9.34 -3.41
C GLY A 82 16.07 -8.52 -3.17
N ASN A 83 17.10 -8.87 -3.94
CA ASN A 83 18.47 -8.40 -3.70
C ASN A 83 18.92 -7.25 -4.61
N THR A 84 18.04 -6.74 -5.49
CA THR A 84 18.33 -5.63 -6.42
C THR A 84 17.28 -4.54 -6.28
N LEU A 85 17.62 -3.27 -6.59
CA LEU A 85 16.62 -2.20 -6.51
C LEU A 85 15.49 -2.42 -7.54
N SER A 86 15.78 -3.07 -8.67
CA SER A 86 14.77 -3.47 -9.64
C SER A 86 13.74 -4.47 -9.04
N ALA A 87 14.20 -5.46 -8.27
CA ALA A 87 13.31 -6.42 -7.60
C ALA A 87 12.44 -5.73 -6.53
N ILE A 88 13.07 -4.86 -5.73
CA ILE A 88 12.36 -4.10 -4.69
C ILE A 88 11.35 -3.13 -5.32
N ALA A 89 11.73 -2.45 -6.42
CA ALA A 89 10.85 -1.59 -7.18
C ALA A 89 9.67 -2.36 -7.76
N HIS A 90 9.85 -3.60 -8.21
CA HIS A 90 8.76 -4.44 -8.71
C HIS A 90 7.73 -4.75 -7.62
N GLU A 91 8.15 -5.08 -6.40
CA GLU A 91 7.22 -5.28 -5.29
C GLU A 91 6.49 -3.99 -4.92
N LYS A 92 7.20 -2.85 -4.82
CA LYS A 92 6.60 -1.55 -4.50
C LYS A 92 5.65 -1.05 -5.61
N ALA A 93 5.98 -1.30 -6.88
CA ALA A 93 5.14 -0.96 -8.04
C ALA A 93 3.81 -1.73 -8.07
N GLY A 94 3.65 -2.77 -7.25
CA GLY A 94 2.40 -3.52 -7.13
C GLY A 94 1.21 -2.72 -6.60
N ILE A 95 1.42 -1.52 -6.04
CA ILE A 95 0.33 -0.63 -5.65
C ILE A 95 -0.24 0.18 -6.83
N VAL A 96 0.46 0.25 -7.97
CA VAL A 96 0.04 1.04 -9.14
C VAL A 96 -1.26 0.44 -9.70
N LYS A 97 -2.28 1.28 -9.89
CA LYS A 97 -3.60 0.86 -10.39
C LYS A 97 -3.90 1.48 -11.76
N TYR A 98 -4.80 0.83 -12.50
CA TYR A 98 -5.09 1.19 -13.88
C TYR A 98 -5.67 2.61 -13.96
N CYS A 99 -5.11 3.45 -14.84
CA CYS A 99 -5.48 4.86 -15.01
C CYS A 99 -5.36 5.74 -13.75
N VAL A 100 -4.73 5.26 -12.68
CA VAL A 100 -4.50 6.06 -11.48
C VAL A 100 -3.14 6.75 -11.56
N PRO A 101 -3.02 8.05 -11.26
CA PRO A 101 -1.73 8.73 -11.25
C PRO A 101 -0.71 8.05 -10.33
N LEU A 102 0.53 8.02 -10.77
CA LEU A 102 1.68 7.54 -10.02
C LEU A 102 2.66 8.69 -9.81
N VAL A 103 3.01 8.98 -8.55
CA VAL A 103 4.10 9.88 -8.20
C VAL A 103 5.28 9.09 -7.68
N ILE A 104 6.49 9.38 -8.18
CA ILE A 104 7.71 8.69 -7.75
C ILE A 104 8.76 9.67 -7.24
N TYR A 105 9.50 9.24 -6.22
CA TYR A 105 10.74 9.87 -5.79
C TYR A 105 11.84 9.69 -6.86
N PRO A 106 12.83 10.61 -6.98
CA PRO A 106 13.99 10.39 -7.84
C PRO A 106 14.81 9.17 -7.42
N GLU A 107 14.97 8.20 -8.33
CA GLU A 107 15.60 6.91 -8.04
C GLU A 107 16.73 6.57 -9.03
N PRO A 108 17.60 5.58 -8.72
CA PRO A 108 18.50 4.99 -9.69
C PRO A 108 17.76 4.43 -10.92
N GLU A 109 18.43 4.44 -12.06
CA GLU A 109 17.86 4.08 -13.37
C GLU A 109 17.15 2.71 -13.37
N GLU A 110 17.73 1.71 -12.70
CA GLU A 110 17.16 0.37 -12.64
C GLU A 110 15.78 0.31 -11.95
N ALA A 111 15.53 1.19 -10.98
CA ALA A 111 14.25 1.28 -10.28
C ALA A 111 13.25 2.15 -11.06
N VAL A 112 13.72 3.28 -11.61
CA VAL A 112 12.92 4.15 -12.47
C VAL A 112 12.39 3.40 -13.69
N ALA A 113 13.20 2.52 -14.29
CA ALA A 113 12.79 1.69 -15.43
C ALA A 113 11.59 0.79 -15.09
N VAL A 114 11.60 0.15 -13.93
CA VAL A 114 10.49 -0.72 -13.46
C VAL A 114 9.22 0.08 -13.22
N LEU A 115 9.33 1.23 -12.55
CA LEU A 115 8.21 2.11 -12.24
C LEU A 115 7.60 2.69 -13.52
N THR A 116 8.43 3.13 -14.46
CA THR A 116 8.00 3.68 -15.75
C THR A 116 7.31 2.63 -16.62
N GLN A 117 7.89 1.42 -16.70
CA GLN A 117 7.28 0.32 -17.45
C GLN A 117 5.94 -0.09 -16.83
N THR A 118 5.85 -0.10 -15.50
CA THR A 118 4.59 -0.40 -14.80
C THR A 118 3.55 0.69 -15.04
N ALA A 119 3.93 1.97 -14.93
CA ALA A 119 3.04 3.08 -15.24
C ALA A 119 2.50 3.00 -16.66
N TYR A 120 3.37 2.71 -17.64
CA TYR A 120 2.97 2.50 -19.04
C TYR A 120 1.95 1.37 -19.19
N ARG A 121 2.22 0.19 -18.63
CA ARG A 121 1.30 -0.97 -18.69
C ARG A 121 -0.06 -0.69 -18.03
N MET A 122 -0.06 0.08 -16.95
CA MET A 122 -1.26 0.44 -16.20
C MET A 122 -1.96 1.68 -16.74
N ASN A 123 -1.46 2.29 -17.82
CA ASN A 123 -1.94 3.58 -18.32
C ASN A 123 -2.00 4.66 -17.22
N ALA A 124 -1.06 4.61 -16.27
CA ALA A 124 -0.98 5.50 -15.12
C ALA A 124 -0.19 6.76 -15.50
N PRO A 125 -0.76 7.97 -15.36
CA PRO A 125 0.00 9.21 -15.52
C PRO A 125 1.15 9.27 -14.51
N LEU A 126 2.38 9.23 -15.00
CA LEU A 126 3.59 9.25 -14.17
C LEU A 126 4.09 10.67 -13.94
N ARG A 127 4.37 11.03 -12.69
CA ARG A 127 5.09 12.23 -12.32
C ARG A 127 6.25 11.90 -11.39
N GLN A 128 7.46 12.20 -11.81
CA GLN A 128 8.61 12.21 -10.92
C GLN A 128 8.71 13.57 -10.22
N VAL A 129 8.96 13.57 -8.91
CA VAL A 129 9.10 14.80 -8.13
C VAL A 129 10.45 15.47 -8.41
N ASP A 130 10.44 16.79 -8.54
CA ASP A 130 11.65 17.62 -8.56
C ASP A 130 11.92 18.11 -7.13
N LEU A 131 13.07 17.75 -6.57
CA LEU A 131 13.48 18.08 -5.20
C LEU A 131 14.38 19.31 -5.14
N THR A 132 14.59 20.01 -6.25
CA THR A 132 15.48 21.18 -6.33
C THR A 132 14.76 22.52 -6.06
N GLN A 133 13.51 22.47 -5.61
CA GLN A 133 12.68 23.65 -5.28
C GLN A 133 12.69 23.96 -3.79
#